data_AF-A0A4V5P7L9-F1
#
_entry.id   AF-A0A4V5P7L9-F1
#
_cell.length_a   1.000
_cell.length_b   1.000
_cell.length_c   1.000
_cell.angle_alpha   90.00
_cell.angle_beta   90.00
_cell.angle_gamma   90.00
#
_symmetry.space_group_name_H-M   'P 1'
#
loop_
_entity.id
_entity.type
_entity.pdbx_description
1 polymer ?
#
loop_
_entity_poly.entity_id
_entity_poly.type
_entity_poly.pdbx_seq_one_letter_code
_entity_poly.pdbx_strand_id
1 'polypeptide(L)'
;MLDDRARMEIAKKEKVEQILAEFQLQEEDLKKVMRRMQKEMDRGLRLETHEEASVKMLPTYVRSTPEGSEVGDFLSLDLGGTNFRVMLVKVGEGEEGQWSVKTKHQMYSIPEDAMTGTAEMVSSSG
;
A
#
# COMPACT_ATOMS: atom_id res chain seq x y z
N MET A 1 31.78 2.98 42.16
CA MET A 1 30.36 3.42 42.16
C MET A 1 30.03 4.39 41.02
N LEU A 2 30.70 5.53 40.83
CA LEU A 2 30.47 6.41 39.66
C LEU A 2 31.05 5.81 38.34
N ASP A 3 32.17 5.08 38.43
CA ASP A 3 32.82 4.38 37.31
C ASP A 3 31.96 3.22 36.76
N ASP A 4 31.33 2.44 37.65
CA ASP A 4 30.51 1.28 37.26
C ASP A 4 29.27 1.67 36.44
N ARG A 5 28.65 2.82 36.79
CA ARG A 5 27.50 3.37 36.04
C ARG A 5 27.91 3.83 34.64
N ALA A 6 29.06 4.48 34.52
CA ALA A 6 29.58 4.91 33.23
C ALA A 6 29.91 3.70 32.33
N ARG A 7 30.51 2.64 32.89
CA ARG A 7 30.77 1.38 32.17
C ARG A 7 29.48 0.71 31.70
N MET A 8 28.44 0.71 32.53
CA MET A 8 27.15 0.12 32.17
C MET A 8 26.45 0.88 31.03
N GLU A 9 26.52 2.22 31.02
CA GLU A 9 25.99 3.04 29.93
C GLU A 9 26.77 2.85 28.62
N ILE A 10 28.09 2.72 28.67
CA ILE A 10 28.92 2.40 27.49
C ILE A 10 28.53 1.04 26.92
N ALA A 11 28.46 -0.01 27.76
CA ALA A 11 28.07 -1.34 27.32
C ALA A 11 26.64 -1.37 26.72
N LYS A 12 25.72 -0.60 27.30
CA LYS A 12 24.36 -0.44 26.76
C LYS A 12 24.39 0.24 25.39
N LYS A 13 25.17 1.30 25.23
CA LYS A 13 25.31 2.02 23.96
C LYS A 13 25.93 1.12 22.89
N GLU A 14 27.01 0.41 23.19
CA GLU A 14 27.63 -0.55 22.28
C GLU A 14 26.65 -1.65 21.87
N LYS A 15 25.82 -2.13 22.81
CA LYS A 15 24.80 -3.13 22.49
C LYS A 15 23.73 -2.59 21.55
N VAL A 16 23.29 -1.35 21.76
CA VAL A 16 22.34 -0.68 20.86
C VAL A 16 22.96 -0.48 19.48
N GLU A 17 24.20 0.00 19.40
CA GLU A 17 24.91 0.19 18.13
C GLU A 17 25.07 -1.12 17.37
N GLN A 18 25.41 -2.21 18.06
CA GLN A 18 25.50 -3.54 17.46
C GLN A 18 24.16 -4.00 16.86
N ILE A 19 23.05 -3.81 17.59
CA ILE A 19 21.72 -4.17 17.09
C ILE A 19 21.36 -3.30 15.88
N LEU A 20 21.59 -1.99 15.96
CA LEU A 20 21.24 -1.06 14.88
C LEU A 20 22.09 -1.25 13.62
N ALA A 21 23.34 -1.71 13.77
CA ALA A 21 24.23 -1.98 12.64
C ALA A 21 23.62 -2.99 11.65
N GLU A 22 22.84 -3.97 12.12
CA GLU A 22 22.15 -4.95 11.27
C GLU A 22 21.04 -4.33 10.40
N PHE A 23 20.54 -3.14 10.78
CA PHE A 23 19.51 -2.40 10.04
C PHE A 23 20.10 -1.27 9.17
N GLN A 24 21.42 -1.07 9.20
CA GLN A 24 22.08 -0.08 8.35
C GLN A 24 22.32 -0.66 6.95
N LEU A 25 21.47 -0.27 6.02
CA LEU A 25 21.64 -0.63 4.61
C LEU A 25 22.57 0.37 3.92
N GLN A 26 23.58 -0.14 3.23
CA GLN A 26 24.42 0.66 2.36
C GLN A 26 23.74 0.84 0.98
N GLU A 27 24.22 1.78 0.18
CA GLU A 27 23.71 2.02 -1.17
C GLU A 27 23.72 0.74 -2.03
N GLU A 28 24.73 -0.10 -1.84
CA GLU A 28 24.89 -1.39 -2.54
C GLU A 28 23.80 -2.39 -2.18
N ASP A 29 23.37 -2.42 -0.91
CA ASP A 29 22.25 -3.23 -0.45
C ASP A 29 20.95 -2.77 -1.10
N LEU A 30 20.72 -1.45 -1.15
CA LEU A 30 19.55 -0.87 -1.82
C LEU A 30 19.53 -1.22 -3.31
N LYS A 31 20.66 -1.06 -4.01
CA LYS A 31 20.81 -1.47 -5.42
C LYS A 31 20.55 -2.97 -5.63
N LYS A 32 20.93 -3.82 -4.66
CA LYS A 32 20.65 -5.26 -4.69
C LYS A 32 19.15 -5.54 -4.54
N VAL A 33 18.47 -4.86 -3.63
CA VAL A 33 17.01 -4.97 -3.45
C VAL A 33 16.28 -4.50 -4.71
N MET A 34 16.65 -3.33 -5.26
CA MET A 34 16.06 -2.79 -6.49
C MET A 34 16.20 -3.79 -7.66
N ARG A 35 17.39 -4.34 -7.89
CA ARG A 35 17.62 -5.32 -8.95
C ARG A 35 16.78 -6.60 -8.77
N ARG A 36 16.63 -7.08 -7.54
CA ARG A 36 15.79 -8.25 -7.25
C ARG A 36 14.31 -7.96 -7.51
N MET A 37 13.82 -6.80 -7.08
CA MET A 37 12.45 -6.39 -7.32
C MET A 37 12.17 -6.21 -8.81
N GLN A 38 13.06 -5.53 -9.55
CA GLN A 38 12.98 -5.39 -11.01
C GLN A 38 12.88 -6.75 -11.71
N LYS A 39 13.76 -7.69 -11.33
CA LYS A 39 13.75 -9.05 -11.89
C LYS A 39 12.42 -9.76 -11.65
N GLU A 40 11.85 -9.67 -10.45
CA GLU A 40 10.57 -10.31 -10.15
C GLU A 40 9.39 -9.61 -10.83
N MET A 41 9.43 -8.29 -11.02
CA MET A 41 8.45 -7.57 -11.85
C MET A 41 8.51 -8.03 -13.31
N ASP A 42 9.71 -8.14 -13.89
CA ASP A 42 9.88 -8.63 -15.27
C ASP A 42 9.40 -10.07 -15.43
N ARG A 43 9.58 -10.92 -14.41
CA ARG A 43 9.02 -12.28 -14.38
C ARG A 43 7.50 -12.27 -14.23
N GLY A 44 6.95 -11.38 -13.40
CA GLY A 44 5.51 -11.23 -13.20
C GLY A 44 4.76 -10.82 -14.47
N LEU A 45 5.41 -10.07 -15.37
CA LEU A 45 4.84 -9.64 -16.64
C LEU A 45 4.87 -10.71 -17.74
N ARG A 46 5.70 -11.75 -17.61
CA ARG A 46 5.87 -12.81 -18.62
C ARG A 46 4.90 -13.96 -18.37
N LEU A 47 4.24 -14.42 -19.43
CA LEU A 47 3.27 -15.51 -19.36
C LEU A 47 3.89 -16.79 -18.77
N GLU A 48 5.12 -17.11 -19.14
CA GLU A 48 5.80 -18.36 -18.77
C GLU A 48 6.24 -18.38 -17.30
N THR A 49 6.48 -17.22 -16.70
CA THR A 49 7.02 -17.12 -15.33
C THR A 49 6.06 -16.49 -14.32
N HIS A 50 4.90 -16.00 -14.77
CA HIS A 50 3.92 -15.31 -13.93
C HIS A 50 3.45 -16.16 -12.74
N GLU A 51 3.20 -17.47 -12.95
CA GLU A 51 2.72 -18.37 -11.89
C GLU A 51 3.73 -18.54 -10.74
N GLU A 52 5.02 -18.50 -11.04
CA GLU A 52 6.09 -18.67 -10.05
C GLU A 52 6.69 -17.34 -9.55
N ALA A 53 6.40 -16.22 -10.22
CA ALA A 53 6.91 -14.91 -9.84
C ALA A 53 6.38 -14.50 -8.46
N SER A 54 7.27 -13.98 -7.63
CA SER A 54 6.88 -13.46 -6.30
C SER A 54 6.08 -12.16 -6.40
N VAL A 55 6.22 -11.43 -7.51
CA VAL A 55 5.46 -10.21 -7.82
C VAL A 55 4.59 -10.49 -9.05
N LYS A 56 3.27 -10.49 -8.89
CA LYS A 56 2.34 -10.96 -9.93
C LYS A 56 2.04 -9.96 -11.05
N MET A 57 2.37 -8.67 -10.91
CA MET A 57 2.16 -7.65 -11.96
C MET A 57 0.80 -7.73 -12.67
N LEU A 58 -0.29 -7.84 -11.89
CA LEU A 58 -1.64 -8.03 -12.40
C LEU A 58 -2.12 -6.78 -13.16
N PRO A 59 -2.79 -6.93 -14.32
CA PRO A 59 -3.33 -5.80 -15.08
C PRO A 59 -4.50 -5.16 -14.32
N THR A 60 -4.46 -3.84 -14.15
CA THR A 60 -5.53 -3.07 -13.50
C THR A 60 -6.63 -2.64 -14.48
N TYR A 61 -6.44 -2.86 -15.78
CA TYR A 61 -7.29 -2.41 -16.89
C TYR A 61 -7.48 -0.89 -17.02
N VAL A 62 -6.73 -0.10 -16.25
CA VAL A 62 -6.61 1.36 -16.45
C VAL A 62 -5.66 1.61 -17.62
N ARG A 63 -6.18 2.14 -18.73
CA ARG A 63 -5.45 2.27 -20.01
C ARG A 63 -4.94 3.68 -20.30
N SER A 64 -5.34 4.67 -19.53
CA SER A 64 -4.91 6.06 -19.66
C SER A 64 -4.84 6.72 -18.29
N THR A 65 -4.02 7.75 -18.19
CA THR A 65 -4.00 8.66 -17.04
C THR A 65 -5.07 9.73 -17.22
N PRO A 66 -5.57 10.34 -16.13
CA PRO A 66 -6.50 11.46 -16.21
C PRO A 66 -5.93 12.62 -17.04
N GLU A 67 -6.79 13.26 -17.82
CA GLU A 67 -6.49 14.43 -18.65
C GLU A 67 -6.70 15.74 -17.89
N GLY A 68 -7.45 15.72 -16.78
CA GLY A 68 -7.80 16.89 -15.99
C GLY A 68 -9.01 17.66 -16.51
N SER A 69 -9.70 17.12 -17.52
CA SER A 69 -10.94 17.65 -18.11
C SER A 69 -12.17 16.75 -17.88
N GLU A 70 -12.08 15.80 -16.96
CA GLU A 70 -13.18 14.89 -16.58
C GLU A 70 -14.30 15.58 -15.79
N VAL A 71 -15.47 15.81 -16.37
CA VAL A 71 -16.62 16.35 -15.62
C VAL A 71 -17.56 15.22 -15.20
N GLY A 72 -17.99 15.21 -13.94
CA GLY A 72 -19.04 14.31 -13.48
C GLY A 72 -19.12 14.12 -11.97
N ASP A 73 -20.22 13.50 -11.55
CA ASP A 73 -20.41 12.98 -10.20
C ASP A 73 -20.09 11.47 -10.21
N PHE A 74 -19.10 11.07 -9.41
CA PHE A 74 -18.59 9.70 -9.34
C PHE A 74 -18.81 9.14 -7.94
N LEU A 75 -19.15 7.85 -7.85
CA LEU A 75 -19.18 7.12 -6.59
C LEU A 75 -17.94 6.24 -6.47
N SER A 76 -17.28 6.31 -5.32
CA SER A 76 -16.23 5.39 -4.92
C SER A 76 -16.67 4.61 -3.69
N LEU A 77 -16.46 3.30 -3.74
CA LEU A 77 -16.78 2.34 -2.69
C LEU A 77 -15.47 1.67 -2.27
N ASP A 78 -15.12 1.81 -1.00
CA ASP A 78 -13.85 1.34 -0.45
C ASP A 78 -14.13 0.40 0.73
N LEU A 79 -13.86 -0.89 0.51
CA LEU A 79 -14.09 -1.93 1.49
C LEU A 79 -12.75 -2.28 2.16
N GLY A 80 -12.51 -1.69 3.33
CA GLY A 80 -11.39 -2.06 4.19
C GLY A 80 -11.72 -3.28 5.06
N GLY A 81 -10.78 -3.66 5.92
CA GLY A 81 -10.99 -4.79 6.85
C GLY A 81 -11.99 -4.51 7.97
N THR A 82 -12.12 -3.24 8.40
CA THR A 82 -12.97 -2.84 9.54
C THR A 82 -14.08 -1.88 9.15
N ASN A 83 -13.86 -1.09 8.09
CA ASN A 83 -14.77 -0.04 7.66
C ASN A 83 -15.04 -0.12 6.17
N PHE A 84 -16.28 0.16 5.81
CA PHE A 84 -16.72 0.41 4.46
C PHE A 84 -16.93 1.92 4.27
N ARG A 85 -16.34 2.51 3.23
CA ARG A 85 -16.45 3.93 2.93
C ARG A 85 -17.18 4.12 1.60
N VAL A 86 -18.24 4.93 1.64
CA VAL A 86 -18.96 5.41 0.46
C VAL A 86 -18.58 6.86 0.24
N MET A 87 -18.19 7.21 -0.99
CA MET A 87 -17.71 8.54 -1.34
C MET A 87 -18.38 9.04 -2.62
N LEU A 88 -18.94 10.25 -2.58
CA LEU A 88 -19.36 11.02 -3.75
C LEU A 88 -18.27 12.03 -4.11
N VAL A 89 -17.68 11.86 -5.28
CA VAL A 89 -16.64 12.73 -5.84
C VAL A 89 -17.26 13.53 -6.99
N LYS A 90 -17.34 14.84 -6.84
CA LYS A 90 -17.80 15.76 -7.90
C LYS A 90 -16.56 16.37 -8.55
N VAL A 91 -16.36 16.10 -9.84
CA VAL A 91 -15.25 16.62 -10.64
C VAL A 91 -15.82 17.56 -11.70
N GLY A 92 -15.22 18.74 -11.86
CA GLY A 92 -15.61 19.70 -12.90
C GLY A 92 -15.31 21.14 -12.52
N GLU A 93 -15.94 22.09 -13.21
CA GLU A 93 -15.77 23.52 -12.96
C GLU A 93 -16.31 23.90 -11.57
N GLY A 94 -15.42 24.45 -10.75
CA GLY A 94 -15.71 25.07 -9.46
C GLY A 94 -16.13 26.54 -9.62
N GLU A 95 -16.16 27.26 -8.51
CA GLU A 95 -16.43 28.70 -8.52
C GLU A 95 -15.27 29.44 -9.23
N GLU A 96 -15.60 30.52 -9.94
CA GLU A 96 -14.63 31.33 -10.72
C GLU A 96 -13.94 30.61 -11.91
N GLY A 97 -14.53 29.52 -12.43
CA GLY A 97 -14.03 28.84 -13.64
C GLY A 97 -12.78 28.00 -13.42
N GLN A 98 -12.42 27.71 -12.16
CA GLN A 98 -11.31 26.82 -11.82
C GLN A 98 -11.77 25.37 -11.74
N TRP A 99 -10.97 24.43 -12.24
CA TRP A 99 -11.24 23.01 -12.06
C TRP A 99 -11.20 22.61 -10.58
N SER A 100 -12.19 21.86 -10.11
CA SER A 100 -12.30 21.47 -8.70
C SER A 100 -12.76 20.02 -8.53
N VAL A 101 -12.27 19.40 -7.45
CA VAL A 101 -12.71 18.08 -6.98
C VAL A 101 -13.31 18.28 -5.59
N LYS A 102 -14.63 18.09 -5.45
CA LYS A 102 -15.34 18.16 -4.16
C LYS A 102 -15.77 16.76 -3.74
N THR A 103 -15.46 16.40 -2.49
CA THR A 103 -15.70 15.05 -1.97
C THR A 103 -16.60 15.07 -0.75
N LYS A 104 -17.63 14.22 -0.72
CA LYS A 104 -18.39 13.88 0.48
C LYS A 104 -18.23 12.39 0.75
N HIS A 105 -18.09 11.98 2.00
CA HIS A 105 -17.94 10.58 2.35
C HIS A 105 -18.68 10.23 3.64
N GLN A 106 -19.02 8.95 3.77
CA GLN A 106 -19.54 8.35 4.98
C GLN A 106 -18.81 7.03 5.24
N MET A 107 -18.46 6.77 6.48
CA MET A 107 -17.90 5.49 6.92
C MET A 107 -18.95 4.67 7.64
N TYR A 108 -18.87 3.36 7.45
CA TYR A 108 -19.73 2.36 8.07
C TYR A 108 -18.84 1.27 8.68
N SER A 109 -19.07 0.92 9.94
CA SER A 109 -18.41 -0.22 10.56
C SER A 109 -18.89 -1.51 9.92
N ILE A 110 -17.97 -2.41 9.58
CA ILE A 110 -18.30 -3.73 9.08
C ILE A 110 -18.68 -4.61 10.29
N PRO A 111 -19.76 -5.41 10.21
CA PRO A 111 -20.09 -6.39 11.24
C PRO A 111 -19.01 -7.48 11.40
N GLU A 112 -18.80 -7.98 12.62
CA GLU A 112 -17.73 -8.95 12.92
C GLU A 112 -17.90 -10.29 12.18
N ASP A 113 -19.14 -10.74 12.01
CA ASP A 113 -19.51 -11.92 11.23
C ASP A 113 -19.15 -11.78 9.74
N ALA A 114 -19.29 -10.57 9.19
CA ALA A 114 -18.84 -10.26 7.83
C ALA A 114 -17.29 -10.19 7.72
N MET A 115 -16.58 -9.85 8.80
CA MET A 115 -15.11 -9.84 8.83
C MET A 115 -14.50 -11.24 8.96
N THR A 116 -15.19 -12.16 9.65
CA THR A 116 -14.66 -13.48 10.06
C THR A 116 -15.30 -14.67 9.36
N GLY A 117 -16.18 -14.43 8.39
CA GLY A 117 -16.85 -15.48 7.61
C GLY A 117 -15.88 -16.38 6.83
N THR A 118 -16.28 -17.64 6.60
CA THR A 118 -15.45 -18.71 5.99
C THR A 118 -15.18 -18.55 4.49
N ALA A 119 -15.67 -17.47 3.86
CA ALA A 119 -15.60 -17.22 2.41
C ALA A 119 -16.20 -18.33 1.50
N GLU A 120 -16.89 -19.32 2.05
CA GLU A 120 -17.44 -20.48 1.31
C GLU A 120 -18.51 -20.11 0.26
N MET A 121 -19.15 -18.95 0.43
CA MET A 121 -20.21 -18.46 -0.46
C MET A 121 -19.73 -17.89 -1.80
N VAL A 122 -18.42 -17.78 -2.05
CA VAL A 122 -17.88 -17.20 -3.30
C VAL A 122 -17.81 -18.24 -4.45
N SER A 123 -18.10 -19.51 -4.18
CA SER A 123 -17.91 -20.62 -5.13
C SER A 123 -19.12 -20.97 -6.01
N SER A 124 -20.29 -20.33 -5.81
CA SER A 124 -21.55 -20.75 -6.46
C SER A 124 -22.07 -19.80 -7.55
N SER A 125 -21.26 -18.85 -8.03
CA SER A 125 -21.67 -17.91 -9.08
C SER A 125 -20.52 -17.66 -10.07
N GLY A 126 -20.20 -18.68 -10.85
CA GLY A 126 -19.27 -18.64 -11.98
C GLY A 126 -19.58 -19.76 -12.97
#